data_AF-A0A8J6TLA5-F1
#
_entry.id   AF-A0A8J6TLA5-F1
#
_cell.length_a   1.000
_cell.length_b   1.000
_cell.length_c   1.000
_cell.angle_alpha   90.00
_cell.angle_beta   90.00
_cell.angle_gamma   90.00
#
_symmetry.space_group_name_H-M   'P 1'
#
loop_
_entity.id
_entity.type
_entity.pdbx_description
1 polymer ?
#
loop_
_entity_poly.entity_id
_entity_poly.type
_entity_poly.pdbx_seq_one_letter_code
_entity_poly.pdbx_strand_id
1 'polypeptide(L)'
;MLTFLHAADIHLDSPLRGLSHYEGAPPIEEIRGATRQALDNLVNFALEEKANFVLVAGDIYDGDWQDFNTGLYFANHEHRGRW
;
A
#
# COMPACT_ATOMS: atom_id res chain seq x y z
N MET A 1 -10.99 7.67 23.57
CA MET A 1 -11.60 8.39 22.43
C MET A 1 -11.46 7.47 21.23
N LEU A 2 -12.46 7.42 20.35
CA LEU A 2 -12.39 6.58 19.15
C LEU A 2 -11.51 7.27 18.11
N THR A 3 -10.49 6.58 17.61
CA THR A 3 -9.56 7.05 16.59
C THR A 3 -9.51 6.04 15.45
N PHE A 4 -9.54 6.50 14.22
CA PHE A 4 -9.41 5.64 13.03
C PHE A 4 -8.61 6.34 11.95
N LEU A 5 -7.97 5.54 11.09
CA LEU A 5 -7.33 6.03 9.86
C LEU A 5 -8.27 5.78 8.68
N HIS A 6 -8.30 6.72 7.74
CA HIS A 6 -8.99 6.56 6.46
C HIS A 6 -7.96 6.62 5.33
N ALA A 7 -8.01 5.66 4.42
CA ALA A 7 -7.13 5.57 3.25
C ALA A 7 -7.91 5.13 2.00
N ALA A 8 -7.40 5.48 0.83
CA ALA A 8 -7.93 5.09 -0.48
C ALA A 8 -6.80 5.15 -1.52
N ASP A 9 -7.06 4.69 -2.74
CA ASP A 9 -6.18 4.89 -3.92
C ASP A 9 -4.75 4.37 -3.70
N ILE A 10 -4.62 3.18 -3.09
CA ILE A 10 -3.31 2.59 -2.80
C ILE A 10 -2.63 2.13 -4.09
N HIS A 11 -3.40 1.65 -5.08
CA HIS A 11 -2.90 1.16 -6.37
C HIS A 11 -1.68 0.23 -6.21
N LEU A 12 -1.83 -0.82 -5.40
CA LEU A 12 -0.77 -1.79 -5.14
C LEU A 12 -0.18 -2.35 -6.43
N ASP A 13 1.15 -2.43 -6.45
CA ASP A 13 1.96 -2.85 -7.59
C ASP A 13 1.79 -2.02 -8.86
N SER A 14 1.25 -0.80 -8.75
CA SER A 14 1.25 0.13 -9.87
C SER A 14 2.68 0.32 -10.39
N PRO A 15 2.89 0.22 -11.72
CA PRO A 15 4.24 0.24 -12.28
C PRO A 15 4.86 1.64 -12.28
N LEU A 16 4.09 2.69 -11.94
CA LEU A 16 4.52 4.09 -11.84
C LEU A 16 5.40 4.54 -13.03
N ARG A 17 5.09 4.05 -14.25
CA ARG A 17 5.95 4.18 -15.45
C ARG A 17 6.28 5.64 -15.79
N GLY A 18 5.43 6.59 -15.41
CA GLY A 18 5.69 8.01 -15.60
C GLY A 18 6.92 8.50 -14.84
N LEU A 19 7.21 7.96 -13.65
CA LEU A 19 8.30 8.41 -12.79
C LEU A 19 9.69 8.03 -13.31
N SER A 20 9.84 6.87 -13.94
CA SER A 20 11.16 6.39 -14.40
C SER A 20 11.77 7.21 -15.54
N HIS A 21 11.01 8.12 -16.15
CA HIS A 21 11.46 8.94 -17.27
C HIS A 21 12.13 10.27 -16.83
N TYR A 22 12.06 10.62 -15.54
CA TYR A 22 12.63 11.86 -15.03
C TYR A 22 14.11 11.70 -14.66
N GLU A 23 14.91 12.72 -14.96
CA GLU A 23 16.30 12.78 -14.51
C GLU A 23 16.35 12.83 -12.98
N GLY A 24 17.16 11.96 -12.36
CA GLY A 24 17.25 11.82 -10.90
C GLY A 24 16.13 10.97 -10.27
N ALA A 25 15.29 10.29 -11.05
CA ALA A 25 14.32 9.36 -10.52
C ALA A 25 15.00 8.21 -9.73
N PRO A 26 14.34 7.67 -8.69
CA PRO A 26 14.86 6.51 -7.97
C PRO A 26 15.07 5.30 -8.91
N PRO A 27 15.92 4.33 -8.53
CA PRO A 27 16.08 3.09 -9.26
C PRO A 27 14.72 2.43 -9.53
N ILE A 28 14.57 1.80 -10.70
CA ILE A 28 13.29 1.22 -11.12
C ILE A 28 12.74 0.17 -10.15
N GLU A 29 13.62 -0.56 -9.46
CA GLU A 29 13.23 -1.55 -8.45
C GLU A 29 12.63 -0.89 -7.21
N GLU A 30 13.09 0.31 -6.84
CA GLU A 30 12.49 1.08 -5.75
C GLU A 30 11.12 1.63 -6.15
N ILE A 31 11.00 2.14 -7.39
CA ILE A 31 9.73 2.60 -7.95
C ILE A 31 8.70 1.46 -7.96
N ARG A 32 9.09 0.25 -8.36
CA ARG A 32 8.22 -0.95 -8.36
C ARG A 32 7.76 -1.36 -6.97
N GLY A 33 8.59 -1.15 -5.95
CA GLY A 33 8.27 -1.46 -4.55
C GLY A 33 7.53 -0.35 -3.80
N ALA A 34 7.39 0.83 -4.38
CA ALA A 34 6.95 2.04 -3.65
C ALA A 34 5.55 1.92 -3.06
N THR A 35 4.58 1.37 -3.80
CA THR A 35 3.19 1.22 -3.34
C THR A 35 3.08 0.17 -2.22
N ARG A 36 3.87 -0.89 -2.28
CA ARG A 36 4.01 -1.88 -1.19
C ARG A 36 4.58 -1.23 0.07
N GLN A 37 5.67 -0.49 -0.07
CA GLN A 37 6.27 0.24 1.05
C GLN A 37 5.31 1.26 1.66
N ALA A 38 4.49 1.94 0.83
CA ALA A 38 3.46 2.86 1.31
C ALA A 38 2.38 2.14 2.13
N LEU A 39 1.91 0.96 1.70
CA LEU A 39 1.00 0.14 2.50
C LEU A 39 1.63 -0.31 3.82
N ASP A 40 2.88 -0.79 3.78
CA ASP A 40 3.65 -1.17 4.97
C ASP A 40 3.70 -0.02 5.99
N ASN A 41 4.02 1.18 5.53
CA ASN A 41 4.08 2.38 6.36
C ASN A 41 2.71 2.77 6.93
N LEU A 42 1.65 2.69 6.11
CA LEU A 42 0.28 2.98 6.56
C LEU A 42 -0.15 2.04 7.68
N VAL A 43 0.10 0.74 7.51
CA VAL A 43 -0.20 -0.26 8.55
C VAL A 43 0.61 0.04 9.79
N ASN A 44 1.94 0.18 9.68
CA ASN A 44 2.80 0.48 10.84
C ASN A 44 2.35 1.73 11.59
N PHE A 45 1.99 2.80 10.88
CA PHE A 45 1.48 4.03 11.49
C PHE A 45 0.16 3.80 12.24
N ALA A 46 -0.78 3.06 11.65
CA ALA A 46 -2.01 2.67 12.34
C ALA A 46 -1.72 1.84 13.61
N LEU A 47 -0.67 1.01 13.57
CA LEU A 47 -0.24 0.21 14.71
C LEU A 47 0.34 1.07 15.84
N GLU A 48 1.23 1.99 15.49
CA GLU A 48 1.90 2.90 16.42
C GLU A 48 0.90 3.82 17.13
N GLU A 49 -0.05 4.39 16.38
CA GLU A 49 -1.10 5.27 16.90
C GLU A 49 -2.22 4.52 17.63
N LYS A 50 -2.18 3.18 17.66
CA LYS A 50 -3.20 2.32 18.27
C LYS A 50 -4.61 2.66 17.75
N ALA A 51 -4.71 2.88 16.44
CA ALA A 51 -5.99 3.17 15.80
C ALA A 51 -6.97 2.02 16.03
N ASN A 52 -8.24 2.35 16.31
CA ASN A 52 -9.27 1.34 16.55
C ASN A 52 -9.60 0.52 15.30
N PHE A 53 -9.48 1.14 14.13
CA PHE A 53 -9.59 0.50 12.84
C PHE A 53 -8.98 1.38 11.75
N VAL A 54 -8.76 0.77 10.59
CA VAL A 54 -8.42 1.45 9.34
C VAL A 54 -9.58 1.24 8.37
N LEU A 55 -10.10 2.33 7.82
CA LEU A 55 -11.09 2.30 6.74
C LEU A 55 -10.35 2.47 5.40
N VAL A 56 -10.38 1.42 4.57
CA VAL A 56 -9.87 1.46 3.19
C VAL A 56 -11.06 1.64 2.25
N ALA A 57 -11.14 2.80 1.59
CA ALA A 57 -12.35 3.25 0.90
C ALA A 57 -12.40 2.93 -0.61
N GLY A 58 -11.37 2.30 -1.18
CA GLY A 58 -11.37 1.89 -2.59
C GLY A 58 -9.99 1.89 -3.24
N ASP A 59 -9.96 1.50 -4.50
CA ASP A 59 -8.80 1.54 -5.41
C ASP A 59 -7.50 0.98 -4.81
N ILE A 60 -7.64 -0.22 -4.25
CA ILE A 60 -6.53 -0.96 -3.63
C ILE A 60 -5.56 -1.51 -4.68
N TYR A 61 -6.05 -1.89 -5.86
CA TYR A 61 -5.29 -2.59 -6.89
C TYR A 61 -5.19 -1.75 -8.17
N ASP A 62 -4.09 -1.92 -8.91
CA ASP A 62 -3.91 -1.27 -10.21
C ASP A 62 -4.07 -2.26 -11.37
N GLY A 63 -5.17 -2.12 -12.11
CA GLY A 63 -5.47 -2.93 -13.30
C GLY A 63 -5.59 -4.44 -13.06
N ASP A 64 -5.32 -5.20 -14.12
CA ASP A 64 -5.37 -6.66 -14.08
C ASP A 64 -4.14 -7.25 -13.39
N TRP A 65 -4.35 -8.27 -12.55
CA TRP A 65 -3.27 -8.95 -11.85
C TRP A 65 -2.51 -9.88 -12.79
N GLN A 66 -1.18 -9.78 -12.81
CA GLN A 66 -0.33 -10.73 -13.54
C GLN A 66 -0.26 -12.10 -12.84
N ASP A 67 -0.35 -12.10 -11.51
CA ASP A 67 -0.38 -13.28 -10.66
C ASP A 67 -1.11 -12.97 -9.32
N PHE A 68 -1.11 -13.92 -8.38
CA PHE A 68 -1.80 -13.74 -7.10
C PHE A 68 -0.98 -13.01 -6.02
N ASN A 69 0.27 -12.61 -6.29
CA ASN A 69 1.16 -12.06 -5.26
C ASN A 69 0.65 -10.74 -4.69
N THR A 70 0.05 -9.87 -5.51
CA THR A 70 -0.51 -8.59 -5.05
C THR A 70 -1.63 -8.81 -4.02
N GLY A 71 -2.55 -9.74 -4.32
CA GLY A 71 -3.63 -10.12 -3.40
C GLY A 71 -3.11 -10.76 -2.11
N LEU A 72 -2.15 -11.70 -2.22
CA LEU A 72 -1.53 -12.35 -1.06
C LEU A 72 -0.78 -11.35 -0.18
N TYR A 73 -0.08 -10.40 -0.78
CA TYR A 73 0.63 -9.34 -0.06
C TYR A 73 -0.36 -8.49 0.74
N PHE A 74 -1.46 -8.04 0.13
CA PHE A 74 -2.50 -7.29 0.84
C PHE A 74 -3.14 -8.10 1.97
N ALA A 75 -3.54 -9.36 1.73
CA ALA A 75 -4.16 -10.21 2.75
C ALA A 75 -3.24 -10.44 3.96
N ASN A 76 -1.93 -10.56 3.75
CA ASN A 76 -0.97 -10.68 4.85
C ASN A 76 -0.95 -9.43 5.76
N HIS A 77 -1.23 -8.24 5.22
CA HIS A 77 -1.31 -7.00 5.99
C HIS A 77 -2.60 -6.91 6.81
N GLU A 78 -3.71 -7.41 6.27
CA GLU A 78 -4.94 -7.54 7.05
C GLU A 78 -4.71 -8.42 8.28
N HIS A 79 -3.93 -9.50 8.14
CA HIS A 79 -3.58 -10.37 9.27
C HIS A 79 -2.63 -9.70 10.27
N ARG A 80 -1.69 -8.85 9.83
CA ARG A 80 -0.80 -8.07 10.72
C ARG A 80 -1.56 -7.05 11.56
N GLY A 81 -2.63 -6.46 11.02
CA GLY A 81 -3.49 -5.49 11.70
C GLY A 81 -4.59 -6.10 12.57
N ARG A 82 -4.58 -7.43 12.78
CA ARG A 82 -5.53 -8.08 13.69
C ARG A 82 -5.08 -7.85 15.13
N TRP A 83 -5.75 -6.90 15.77
CA TRP A 83 -5.77 -6.68 17.22
C TRP A 83 -6.78 -7.59 17.90
#